data_AF-A0A1J5DUM8-F1
#
_entry.id   AF-A0A1J5DUM8-F1
#
_cell.length_a   1.000
_cell.length_b   1.000
_cell.length_c   1.000
_cell.angle_alpha   90.00
_cell.angle_beta   90.00
_cell.angle_gamma   90.00
#
_symmetry.space_group_name_H-M   'P 1'
#
loop_
_entity.id
_entity.type
_entity.pdbx_description
1 polymer ?
#
loop_
_entity_poly.entity_id
_entity_poly.type
_entity_poly.pdbx_seq_one_letter_code
_entity_poly.pdbx_strand_id
1 'polypeptide(L)'
;MRRLRSFGPFKFCICLMVASMLLSGCSHFNDGRQAKTTFAEANDLFHQGSYTASLEKYSGMIDKYPATADRALFEMGIIYAHPKNEQKDYRKSLECFQKLIKDYPESVYRQNSEMMMFTIRNVALKDQTIAAQQMQIETLRHEVQGKENEIVTLQKTMEAFEKKMEALEKKFFDYAIRKGSVDRILIEKSTRRLMLISRGEVLKSYKIALGGNPIGPKERQGDNKTPEGTYVIDGRNTDSRFHLSLHISYPNERDNHRAKELGVSPGGDIMIHGIKNGFSWVGDTHTEVDWTKGCVAVTDEGIEEISKVAPNGTIVEIRP
;
A
#
# COMPACT_ATOMS: atom_id res chain seq x y z
N MET A 1 -112.23 -42.45 37.76
CA MET A 1 -113.46 -42.29 36.95
C MET A 1 -113.09 -42.00 35.50
N ARG A 2 -113.68 -42.79 34.58
CA ARG A 2 -113.84 -42.70 33.11
C ARG A 2 -113.15 -41.60 32.27
N ARG A 3 -112.27 -42.06 31.37
CA ARG A 3 -112.23 -41.91 29.89
C ARG A 3 -113.17 -40.90 29.16
N LEU A 4 -112.53 -40.13 28.26
CA LEU A 4 -112.72 -40.03 26.79
C LEU A 4 -113.59 -38.95 26.10
N ARG A 5 -113.01 -38.49 24.96
CA ARG A 5 -113.55 -37.98 23.67
C ARG A 5 -113.62 -36.45 23.48
N SER A 6 -113.42 -35.84 22.29
CA SER A 6 -112.69 -36.10 21.02
C SER A 6 -113.27 -35.13 19.95
N PHE A 7 -112.41 -34.43 19.18
CA PHE A 7 -112.55 -33.98 17.76
C PHE A 7 -113.70 -33.02 17.35
N GLY A 8 -113.58 -32.03 16.44
CA GLY A 8 -112.57 -31.50 15.47
C GLY A 8 -113.13 -30.17 14.86
N PRO A 9 -112.91 -29.72 13.58
CA PRO A 9 -111.81 -29.95 12.62
C PRO A 9 -111.39 -28.71 11.73
N PHE A 10 -110.22 -28.81 11.04
CA PHE A 10 -109.86 -28.40 9.64
C PHE A 10 -110.03 -26.94 9.06
N LYS A 11 -108.92 -26.22 8.73
CA LYS A 11 -108.33 -25.96 7.35
C LYS A 11 -107.50 -24.64 7.17
N PHE A 12 -106.33 -24.79 6.51
CA PHE A 12 -105.56 -23.88 5.60
C PHE A 12 -105.00 -22.55 6.17
N CYS A 13 -103.75 -22.09 5.94
CA CYS A 13 -102.98 -21.96 4.69
C CYS A 13 -101.49 -21.54 4.97
N ILE A 14 -100.51 -22.19 4.29
CA ILE A 14 -99.27 -21.66 3.64
C ILE A 14 -98.16 -20.92 4.45
N CYS A 15 -96.89 -21.23 4.08
CA CYS A 15 -95.56 -20.68 4.46
C CYS A 15 -94.96 -21.23 5.77
N LEU A 16 -93.75 -21.81 5.84
CA LEU A 16 -92.50 -21.63 5.11
C LEU A 16 -91.70 -22.95 5.05
N MET A 17 -91.33 -23.35 3.82
CA MET A 17 -90.34 -24.39 3.53
C MET A 17 -89.07 -23.72 2.97
N VAL A 18 -88.35 -22.90 3.75
CA VAL A 18 -86.99 -22.44 3.39
C VAL A 18 -86.23 -22.06 4.67
N ALA A 19 -85.59 -23.01 5.36
CA ALA A 19 -84.62 -22.70 6.41
C ALA A 19 -83.67 -23.88 6.76
N SER A 20 -83.18 -24.61 5.75
CA SER A 20 -82.22 -25.70 6.00
C SER A 20 -81.13 -25.82 4.91
N MET A 21 -80.73 -24.70 4.29
CA MET A 21 -79.61 -24.63 3.34
C MET A 21 -78.65 -23.45 3.56
N LEU A 22 -78.50 -22.93 4.78
CA LEU A 22 -77.57 -21.83 5.09
C LEU A 22 -76.83 -22.01 6.42
N LEU A 23 -76.30 -23.20 6.72
CA LEU A 23 -75.46 -23.44 7.91
C LEU A 23 -74.09 -24.09 7.60
N SER A 24 -73.66 -24.06 6.34
CA SER A 24 -72.28 -24.40 5.95
C SER A 24 -71.48 -23.19 5.46
N GLY A 25 -72.11 -22.01 5.38
CA GLY A 25 -71.49 -20.78 4.86
C GLY A 25 -70.88 -19.83 5.90
N CYS A 26 -70.99 -20.12 7.20
CA CYS A 26 -70.55 -19.20 8.26
C CYS A 26 -69.13 -19.42 8.77
N SER A 27 -68.55 -20.62 8.64
CA SER A 27 -67.15 -20.88 9.04
C SER A 27 -66.17 -20.13 8.14
N HIS A 28 -66.34 -20.24 6.82
CA HIS A 28 -65.49 -19.56 5.84
C HIS A 28 -65.49 -18.02 5.94
N PHE A 29 -66.61 -17.40 6.33
CA PHE A 29 -66.69 -15.95 6.48
C PHE A 29 -65.96 -15.42 7.72
N ASN A 30 -66.00 -16.16 8.83
CA ASN A 30 -65.31 -15.80 10.06
C ASN A 30 -63.79 -16.02 9.92
N ASP A 31 -63.39 -17.12 9.28
CA ASP A 31 -61.98 -17.45 9.02
C ASP A 31 -61.31 -16.40 8.13
N GLY A 32 -62.00 -15.93 7.09
CA GLY A 32 -61.50 -14.86 6.22
C GLY A 32 -61.31 -13.50 6.92
N ARG A 33 -62.14 -13.18 7.91
CA ARG A 33 -61.99 -11.95 8.72
C ARG A 33 -60.83 -12.08 9.70
N GLN A 34 -60.69 -13.23 10.36
CA GLN A 34 -59.61 -13.48 11.31
C GLN A 34 -58.24 -13.56 10.63
N ALA A 35 -58.17 -14.14 9.43
CA ALA A 35 -56.96 -14.14 8.60
C ALA A 35 -56.51 -12.71 8.28
N LYS A 36 -57.43 -11.83 7.84
CA LYS A 36 -57.10 -10.41 7.54
C LYS A 36 -56.49 -9.67 8.74
N THR A 37 -57.06 -9.84 9.94
CA THR A 37 -56.52 -9.23 11.16
C THR A 37 -55.13 -9.75 11.48
N THR A 38 -54.92 -11.08 11.37
CA THR A 38 -53.62 -11.70 11.66
C THR A 38 -52.54 -11.24 10.66
N PHE A 39 -52.89 -11.05 9.38
CA PHE A 39 -52.01 -10.45 8.37
C PHE A 39 -51.63 -9.01 8.73
N ALA A 40 -52.58 -8.19 9.20
CA ALA A 40 -52.31 -6.81 9.60
C ALA A 40 -51.32 -6.76 10.79
N GLU A 41 -51.55 -7.57 11.83
CA GLU A 41 -50.63 -7.69 12.96
C GLU A 41 -49.21 -8.11 12.54
N ALA A 42 -49.10 -9.12 11.68
CA ALA A 42 -47.81 -9.61 11.21
C ALA A 42 -47.04 -8.54 10.42
N ASN A 43 -47.77 -7.75 9.61
CA ASN A 43 -47.20 -6.65 8.84
C ASN A 43 -46.78 -5.47 9.72
N ASP A 44 -47.57 -5.14 10.75
CA ASP A 44 -47.20 -4.11 11.73
C ASP A 44 -45.91 -4.50 12.47
N LEU A 45 -45.78 -5.77 12.87
CA LEU A 45 -44.54 -6.29 13.47
C LEU A 45 -43.35 -6.17 12.52
N PHE A 46 -43.54 -6.48 11.24
CA PHE A 46 -42.50 -6.29 10.23
C PHE A 46 -42.06 -4.82 10.11
N HIS A 47 -43.01 -3.88 10.02
CA HIS A 47 -42.72 -2.46 9.93
C HIS A 47 -42.04 -1.89 11.17
N GLN A 48 -42.30 -2.47 12.35
CA GLN A 48 -41.60 -2.16 13.59
C GLN A 48 -40.20 -2.78 13.68
N GLY A 49 -39.76 -3.54 12.68
CA GLY A 49 -38.49 -4.26 12.68
C GLY A 49 -38.49 -5.53 13.52
N SER A 50 -39.65 -5.97 14.02
CA SER A 50 -39.82 -7.21 14.77
C SER A 50 -39.95 -8.41 13.82
N TYR A 51 -38.88 -8.67 13.06
CA TYR A 51 -38.86 -9.67 11.99
C TYR A 51 -39.17 -11.09 12.47
N THR A 52 -38.61 -11.52 13.60
CA THR A 52 -38.85 -12.85 14.17
C THR A 52 -40.31 -13.04 14.57
N ALA A 53 -40.90 -12.07 15.29
CA ALA A 53 -42.31 -12.11 15.69
C ALA A 53 -43.27 -12.08 14.48
N SER A 54 -42.91 -11.30 13.45
CA SER A 54 -43.64 -11.28 12.17
C SER A 54 -43.60 -12.65 11.47
N LEU A 55 -42.42 -13.28 11.39
CA LEU A 55 -42.24 -14.62 10.82
C LEU A 55 -43.03 -15.70 11.58
N GLU A 56 -43.03 -15.67 12.92
CA GLU A 56 -43.82 -16.60 13.74
C GLU A 56 -45.32 -16.48 13.44
N LYS A 57 -45.83 -15.25 13.32
CA LYS A 57 -47.22 -14.99 12.95
C LYS A 57 -47.54 -15.54 11.57
N TYR A 58 -46.73 -15.25 10.55
CA TYR A 58 -46.95 -15.77 9.20
C TYR A 58 -46.86 -17.30 9.14
N SER A 59 -45.91 -17.92 9.84
CA SER A 59 -45.77 -19.37 9.89
C SER A 59 -47.02 -20.04 10.47
N GLY A 60 -47.58 -19.51 11.55
CA GLY A 60 -48.81 -20.03 12.15
C GLY A 60 -50.05 -19.90 11.25
N MET A 61 -50.02 -19.02 10.26
CA MET A 61 -51.14 -18.83 9.31
C MET A 61 -51.16 -19.88 8.20
N ILE A 62 -50.02 -20.45 7.83
CA ILE A 62 -49.94 -21.43 6.74
C ILE A 62 -50.79 -22.66 7.04
N ASP A 63 -50.72 -23.16 8.28
CA ASP A 63 -51.50 -24.34 8.70
C ASP A 63 -52.97 -23.99 8.99
N LYS A 64 -53.21 -22.78 9.53
CA LYS A 64 -54.54 -22.34 9.98
C LYS A 64 -55.43 -21.84 8.84
N TYR A 65 -54.85 -21.25 7.80
CA TYR A 65 -55.57 -20.64 6.68
C TYR A 65 -54.94 -21.03 5.32
N PRO A 66 -55.12 -22.29 4.85
CA PRO A 66 -54.49 -22.79 3.64
C PRO A 66 -54.78 -21.96 2.38
N ALA A 67 -55.98 -21.35 2.30
CA ALA A 67 -56.39 -20.51 1.16
C ALA A 67 -55.58 -19.20 1.03
N THR A 68 -54.82 -18.82 2.05
CA THR A 68 -53.97 -17.60 2.06
C THR A 68 -52.50 -17.92 2.35
N ALA A 69 -52.14 -19.20 2.34
CA ALA A 69 -50.79 -19.66 2.66
C ALA A 69 -49.75 -19.21 1.63
N ASP A 70 -50.14 -19.02 0.37
CA ASP A 70 -49.30 -18.46 -0.69
C ASP A 70 -48.82 -17.04 -0.34
N ARG A 71 -49.70 -16.17 0.13
CA ARG A 71 -49.34 -14.84 0.62
C ARG A 71 -48.41 -14.93 1.83
N ALA A 72 -48.72 -15.78 2.81
CA ALA A 72 -47.87 -15.93 4.01
C ALA A 72 -46.46 -16.39 3.64
N LEU A 73 -46.33 -17.36 2.71
CA LEU A 73 -45.03 -17.80 2.17
C LEU A 73 -44.30 -16.65 1.45
N PHE A 74 -44.99 -15.84 0.66
CA PHE A 74 -44.39 -14.70 -0.03
C PHE A 74 -43.80 -13.69 0.96
N GLU A 75 -44.58 -13.28 1.96
CA GLU A 75 -44.15 -12.30 2.97
C GLU A 75 -43.00 -12.85 3.83
N MET A 76 -43.06 -14.12 4.25
CA MET A 76 -41.94 -14.78 4.95
C MET A 76 -40.67 -14.79 4.10
N GLY A 77 -40.80 -15.08 2.80
CA GLY A 77 -39.69 -15.01 1.86
C GLY A 77 -39.03 -13.63 1.85
N ILE A 78 -39.83 -12.56 1.79
CA ILE A 78 -39.34 -11.18 1.86
C ILE A 78 -38.62 -10.90 3.19
N ILE A 79 -39.23 -11.29 4.32
CA ILE A 79 -38.69 -11.01 5.65
C ILE A 79 -37.35 -11.73 5.88
N TYR A 80 -37.23 -12.99 5.45
CA TYR A 80 -35.98 -13.74 5.55
C TYR A 80 -34.85 -13.14 4.73
N ALA A 81 -35.13 -12.44 3.63
CA ALA A 81 -34.10 -11.78 2.82
C ALA A 81 -33.92 -10.28 3.14
N HIS A 82 -34.67 -9.74 4.11
CA HIS A 82 -34.72 -8.31 4.35
C HIS A 82 -33.35 -7.75 4.83
N PRO A 83 -32.79 -6.69 4.20
CA PRO A 83 -31.43 -6.23 4.52
C PRO A 83 -31.22 -5.79 5.98
N LYS A 84 -32.27 -5.24 6.61
CA LYS A 84 -32.26 -4.79 8.01
C LYS A 84 -32.57 -5.92 9.00
N ASN A 85 -32.90 -7.11 8.53
CA ASN A 85 -33.06 -8.27 9.40
C ASN A 85 -31.67 -8.83 9.72
N GLU A 86 -31.22 -8.66 10.95
CA GLU A 86 -29.91 -9.19 11.41
C GLU A 86 -29.88 -10.72 11.35
N GLN A 87 -31.05 -11.37 11.46
CA GLN A 87 -31.23 -12.80 11.34
C GLN A 87 -31.67 -13.21 9.91
N LYS A 88 -31.34 -12.40 8.89
CA LYS A 88 -31.64 -12.74 7.50
C LYS A 88 -31.04 -14.10 7.14
N ASP A 89 -31.81 -14.89 6.41
CA ASP A 89 -31.47 -16.24 5.99
C ASP A 89 -31.94 -16.43 4.54
N TYR A 90 -31.01 -16.19 3.59
CA TYR A 90 -31.30 -16.31 2.17
C TYR A 90 -31.77 -17.71 1.78
N ARG A 91 -31.35 -18.76 2.50
CA ARG A 91 -31.80 -20.12 2.21
C ARG A 91 -33.27 -20.29 2.58
N LYS A 92 -33.68 -19.88 3.78
CA LYS A 92 -35.10 -19.91 4.20
C LYS A 92 -35.98 -19.05 3.30
N SER A 93 -35.47 -17.89 2.87
CA SER A 93 -36.17 -17.05 1.90
C SER A 93 -36.44 -17.77 0.58
N LEU A 94 -35.41 -18.41 0.01
CA LEU A 94 -35.54 -19.21 -1.22
C LEU A 94 -36.47 -20.41 -1.05
N GLU A 95 -36.45 -21.07 0.11
CA GLU A 95 -37.36 -22.18 0.45
C GLU A 95 -38.82 -21.72 0.44
N CYS A 96 -39.13 -20.55 1.01
CA CYS A 96 -40.47 -19.97 0.98
C CYS A 96 -40.96 -19.73 -0.46
N PHE A 97 -40.15 -19.08 -1.29
CA PHE A 97 -40.51 -18.80 -2.69
C PHE A 97 -40.61 -20.07 -3.53
N GLN A 98 -39.72 -21.04 -3.32
CA GLN A 98 -39.77 -22.32 -4.01
C GLN A 98 -41.01 -23.13 -3.64
N LYS A 99 -41.37 -23.14 -2.35
CA LYS A 99 -42.61 -23.78 -1.87
C LYS A 99 -43.85 -23.09 -2.46
N LEU A 100 -43.86 -21.76 -2.52
CA LEU A 100 -44.94 -20.99 -3.14
C LEU A 100 -45.13 -21.39 -4.61
N ILE A 101 -44.07 -21.38 -5.41
CA ILE A 101 -44.12 -21.70 -6.85
C ILE A 101 -44.56 -23.15 -7.08
N LYS A 102 -44.12 -24.08 -6.22
CA LYS A 102 -44.42 -25.50 -6.34
C LYS A 102 -45.86 -25.84 -5.94
N ASP A 103 -46.30 -25.34 -4.79
CA ASP A 103 -47.56 -25.74 -4.17
C ASP A 103 -48.74 -24.85 -4.66
N TYR A 104 -48.46 -23.64 -5.17
CA TYR A 104 -49.45 -22.66 -5.63
C TYR A 104 -49.10 -22.09 -7.03
N PRO A 105 -49.16 -22.91 -8.10
CA PRO A 105 -48.75 -22.50 -9.45
C PRO A 105 -49.60 -21.37 -10.05
N GLU A 106 -50.84 -21.20 -9.60
CA GLU A 106 -51.75 -20.12 -10.03
C GLU A 106 -51.71 -18.88 -9.12
N SER A 107 -50.79 -18.83 -8.14
CA SER A 107 -50.70 -17.70 -7.22
C SER A 107 -50.28 -16.42 -7.93
N VAL A 108 -50.93 -15.31 -7.57
CA VAL A 108 -50.56 -13.95 -8.04
C VAL A 108 -49.13 -13.56 -7.65
N TYR A 109 -48.53 -14.24 -6.66
CA TYR A 109 -47.18 -14.01 -6.19
C TYR A 109 -46.10 -14.81 -6.95
N ARG A 110 -46.48 -15.71 -7.87
CA ARG A 110 -45.55 -16.62 -8.55
C ARG A 110 -44.42 -15.91 -9.29
N GLN A 111 -44.75 -14.97 -10.18
CA GLN A 111 -43.74 -14.25 -10.99
C GLN A 111 -42.81 -13.40 -10.12
N ASN A 112 -43.35 -12.73 -9.10
CA ASN A 112 -42.55 -11.96 -8.15
C ASN A 112 -41.61 -12.87 -7.35
N SER A 113 -42.08 -14.08 -6.98
CA SER A 113 -41.26 -15.07 -6.28
C SER A 113 -40.11 -15.57 -7.15
N GLU A 114 -40.34 -15.84 -8.44
CA GLU A 114 -39.29 -16.23 -9.39
C GLU A 114 -38.21 -15.14 -9.51
N MET A 115 -38.63 -13.87 -9.65
CA MET A 115 -37.72 -12.72 -9.71
C MET A 115 -36.92 -12.55 -8.42
N MET A 116 -37.59 -12.71 -7.27
CA MET A 116 -36.96 -12.58 -5.97
C MET A 116 -35.93 -13.68 -5.73
N MET A 117 -36.22 -14.93 -6.14
CA MET A 117 -35.26 -16.03 -6.06
C MET A 117 -33.99 -15.76 -6.88
N PHE A 118 -34.13 -15.22 -8.10
CA PHE A 118 -32.98 -14.83 -8.92
C PHE A 118 -32.14 -13.75 -8.22
N THR A 119 -32.80 -12.72 -7.69
CA THR A 119 -32.16 -11.59 -7.00
C THR A 119 -31.42 -12.05 -5.75
N ILE A 120 -32.06 -12.85 -4.91
CA ILE A 120 -31.48 -13.35 -3.65
C ILE A 120 -30.26 -14.23 -3.92
N ARG A 121 -30.30 -15.11 -4.92
CA ARG A 121 -29.12 -15.92 -5.29
C ARG A 121 -27.93 -15.04 -5.65
N ASN A 122 -28.15 -14.00 -6.45
CA ASN A 122 -27.09 -13.07 -6.83
C ASN A 122 -26.52 -12.30 -5.63
N VAL A 123 -27.39 -11.84 -4.72
CA VAL A 123 -26.96 -11.16 -3.49
C VAL A 123 -26.17 -12.11 -2.59
N ALA A 124 -26.68 -13.33 -2.36
CA ALA A 124 -26.01 -14.33 -1.53
C ALA A 124 -24.60 -14.67 -2.05
N LEU A 125 -24.44 -14.84 -3.37
CA LEU A 125 -23.13 -15.08 -3.99
C LEU A 125 -22.17 -13.89 -3.80
N LYS A 126 -22.67 -12.67 -3.95
CA LYS A 126 -21.88 -11.45 -3.74
C LYS A 126 -21.44 -11.32 -2.29
N ASP A 127 -22.34 -11.55 -1.34
CA ASP A 127 -22.03 -11.46 0.10
C ASP A 127 -20.97 -12.49 0.50
N GLN A 128 -21.06 -13.73 -0.02
CA GLN A 128 -20.03 -14.74 0.18
C GLN A 128 -18.67 -14.32 -0.39
N THR A 129 -18.67 -13.74 -1.59
CA THR A 129 -17.45 -13.24 -2.24
C THR A 129 -16.83 -12.10 -1.45
N ILE A 130 -17.65 -11.15 -0.98
CA ILE A 130 -17.21 -10.01 -0.16
C ILE A 130 -16.60 -10.52 1.14
N ALA A 131 -17.25 -11.46 1.83
CA ALA A 131 -16.72 -12.05 3.06
C ALA A 131 -15.37 -12.74 2.81
N ALA A 132 -15.24 -13.53 1.74
CA ALA A 132 -13.98 -14.19 1.39
C ALA A 132 -12.86 -13.18 1.09
N GLN A 133 -13.17 -12.11 0.34
CA GLN A 133 -12.22 -11.04 0.05
C GLN A 133 -11.81 -10.25 1.29
N GLN A 134 -12.74 -10.00 2.22
CA GLN A 134 -12.43 -9.33 3.49
C GLN A 134 -11.44 -10.15 4.32
N MET A 135 -11.64 -11.47 4.42
CA MET A 135 -10.69 -12.35 5.12
C MET A 135 -9.29 -12.35 4.47
N GLN A 136 -9.22 -12.33 3.14
CA GLN A 136 -7.95 -12.24 2.43
C GLN A 136 -7.25 -10.89 2.66
N ILE A 137 -8.00 -9.78 2.63
CA ILE A 137 -7.48 -8.44 2.92
C ILE A 137 -6.92 -8.37 4.35
N GLU A 138 -7.64 -8.92 5.33
CA GLU A 138 -7.17 -8.96 6.72
C GLU A 138 -5.88 -9.78 6.87
N THR A 139 -5.81 -10.94 6.22
CA THR A 139 -4.60 -11.79 6.20
C THR A 139 -3.40 -11.03 5.62
N LEU A 140 -3.59 -10.41 4.44
CA LEU A 140 -2.54 -9.63 3.78
C LEU A 140 -2.10 -8.42 4.61
N ARG A 141 -3.04 -7.75 5.30
CA ARG A 141 -2.69 -6.64 6.20
C ARG A 141 -1.79 -7.08 7.34
N HIS A 142 -2.06 -8.24 7.94
CA HIS A 142 -1.18 -8.80 8.98
C HIS A 142 0.22 -9.16 8.44
N GLU A 143 0.30 -9.73 7.24
CA GLU A 143 1.59 -10.03 6.60
C GLU A 143 2.40 -8.77 6.29
N VAL A 144 1.75 -7.74 5.74
CA VAL A 144 2.39 -6.44 5.44
C VAL A 144 2.94 -5.82 6.72
N GLN A 145 2.15 -5.80 7.79
CA GLN A 145 2.58 -5.25 9.08
C GLN A 145 3.76 -6.05 9.69
N GLY A 146 3.79 -7.37 9.50
CA GLY A 146 4.93 -8.21 9.89
C GLY A 146 6.21 -7.78 9.16
N LYS A 147 6.14 -7.62 7.83
CA LYS A 147 7.27 -7.19 7.01
C LYS A 147 7.74 -5.76 7.31
N GLU A 148 6.82 -4.84 7.60
CA GLU A 148 7.17 -3.48 8.00
C GLU A 148 8.03 -3.47 9.29
N ASN A 149 7.68 -4.30 10.27
CA ASN A 149 8.47 -4.44 11.50
C ASN A 149 9.87 -5.03 11.25
N GLU A 150 9.99 -6.00 10.33
CA GLU A 150 11.28 -6.54 9.90
C GLU A 150 12.15 -5.48 9.22
N ILE A 151 11.57 -4.69 8.32
CA ILE A 151 12.28 -3.59 7.63
C ILE A 151 12.82 -2.58 8.65
N VAL A 152 12.01 -2.17 9.62
CA VAL A 152 12.45 -1.25 10.69
C VAL A 152 13.61 -1.83 11.49
N THR A 153 13.59 -3.13 11.76
CA THR A 153 14.67 -3.82 12.51
C THR A 153 15.96 -3.89 11.71
N LEU A 154 15.86 -4.19 10.40
CA LEU A 154 17.00 -4.21 9.49
C LEU A 154 17.61 -2.81 9.34
N GLN A 155 16.80 -1.77 9.19
CA GLN A 155 17.27 -0.38 9.10
C GLN A 155 18.09 0.03 10.33
N LYS A 156 17.59 -0.24 11.53
CA LYS A 156 18.34 0.02 12.77
C LYS A 156 19.67 -0.73 12.83
N THR A 157 19.68 -1.96 12.32
CA THR A 157 20.89 -2.79 12.26
C THR A 157 21.91 -2.21 11.28
N MET A 158 21.47 -1.75 10.12
CA MET A 158 22.31 -1.06 9.12
C MET A 158 22.92 0.21 9.71
N GLU A 159 22.13 1.08 10.34
CA GLU A 159 22.63 2.30 11.00
C GLU A 159 23.67 1.98 12.08
N ALA A 160 23.48 0.90 12.85
CA ALA A 160 24.43 0.47 13.86
C ALA A 160 25.74 -0.06 13.25
N PHE A 161 25.67 -0.74 12.10
CA PHE A 161 26.85 -1.18 11.36
C PHE A 161 27.60 0.00 10.75
N GLU A 162 26.92 0.97 10.16
CA GLU A 162 27.54 2.19 9.61
C GLU A 162 28.33 2.94 10.69
N LYS A 163 27.73 3.18 11.86
CA LYS A 163 28.43 3.83 12.99
C LYS A 163 29.66 3.05 13.46
N LYS A 164 29.59 1.71 13.48
CA LYS A 164 30.74 0.87 13.83
C LYS A 164 31.84 0.94 12.79
N MET A 165 31.47 0.98 11.51
CA MET A 165 32.40 1.10 10.39
C MET A 165 33.12 2.45 10.44
N GLU A 166 32.40 3.55 10.62
CA GLU A 166 32.97 4.90 10.78
C GLU A 166 33.94 4.96 11.97
N ALA A 167 33.56 4.38 13.12
CA ALA A 167 34.43 4.33 14.28
C ALA A 167 35.69 3.47 14.06
N LEU A 168 35.58 2.39 13.28
CA LEU A 168 36.71 1.53 12.94
C LEU A 168 37.65 2.21 11.93
N GLU A 169 37.09 2.85 10.91
CA GLU A 169 37.84 3.65 9.93
C GLU A 169 38.63 4.76 10.61
N LYS A 170 38.01 5.49 11.54
CA LYS A 170 38.70 6.51 12.34
C LYS A 170 39.88 5.93 13.13
N LYS A 171 39.68 4.81 13.81
CA LYS A 171 40.77 4.13 14.57
C LYS A 171 41.88 3.65 13.65
N PHE A 172 41.54 3.12 12.48
CA PHE A 172 42.50 2.66 11.50
C PHE A 172 43.32 3.82 10.93
N PHE A 173 42.65 4.92 10.58
CA PHE A 173 43.31 6.14 10.12
C PHE A 173 44.26 6.69 11.19
N ASP A 174 43.82 6.82 12.45
CA ASP A 174 44.67 7.25 13.57
C ASP A 174 45.90 6.35 13.76
N TYR A 175 45.73 5.02 13.61
CA TYR A 175 46.83 4.06 13.67
C TYR A 175 47.80 4.23 12.51
N ALA A 176 47.28 4.40 11.29
CA ALA A 176 48.09 4.56 10.08
C ALA A 176 48.96 5.82 10.16
N ILE A 177 48.39 6.95 10.60
CA ILE A 177 49.13 8.21 10.80
C ILE A 177 50.26 8.06 11.83
N ARG A 178 50.05 7.28 12.90
CA ARG A 178 51.12 6.98 13.86
C ARG A 178 52.25 6.14 13.27
N LYS A 179 51.97 5.30 12.28
CA LYS A 179 52.95 4.39 11.66
C LYS A 179 53.74 5.03 10.52
N GLY A 180 53.26 6.12 9.90
CA GLY A 180 53.95 6.85 8.83
C GLY A 180 53.00 7.78 8.07
N SER A 181 53.56 8.64 7.20
CA SER A 181 52.77 9.51 6.32
C SER A 181 52.21 8.76 5.10
N VAL A 182 51.25 9.39 4.40
CA VAL A 182 50.83 8.97 3.06
C VAL A 182 52.03 9.11 2.12
N ASP A 183 52.27 8.11 1.28
CA ASP A 183 53.32 8.14 0.24
C ASP A 183 52.74 8.28 -1.18
N ARG A 184 51.45 7.94 -1.36
CA ARG A 184 50.75 8.07 -2.63
C ARG A 184 49.28 8.45 -2.45
N ILE A 185 48.80 9.34 -3.31
CA ILE A 185 47.40 9.63 -3.57
C ILE A 185 47.05 9.01 -4.92
N LEU A 186 46.04 8.14 -4.97
CA LEU A 186 45.53 7.56 -6.21
C LEU A 186 44.14 8.14 -6.49
N ILE A 187 43.95 8.69 -7.69
CA ILE A 187 42.70 9.29 -8.16
C ILE A 187 42.20 8.47 -9.34
N GLU A 188 41.01 7.90 -9.21
CA GLU A 188 40.32 7.13 -10.25
C GLU A 188 39.14 7.94 -10.76
N LYS A 189 39.25 8.48 -11.97
CA LYS A 189 38.29 9.44 -12.51
C LYS A 189 36.94 8.78 -12.82
N SER A 190 36.96 7.59 -13.42
CA SER A 190 35.78 6.79 -13.75
C SER A 190 34.87 6.54 -12.54
N THR A 191 35.47 6.26 -11.38
CA THR A 191 34.74 6.03 -10.12
C THR A 191 34.63 7.26 -9.20
N ARG A 192 35.16 8.42 -9.61
CA ARG A 192 35.18 9.66 -8.81
C ARG A 192 35.68 9.42 -7.39
N ARG A 193 36.87 8.81 -7.31
CA ARG A 193 37.43 8.37 -6.04
C ARG A 193 38.88 8.79 -5.88
N LEU A 194 39.21 9.37 -4.72
CA LEU A 194 40.57 9.65 -4.29
C LEU A 194 40.91 8.73 -3.11
N MET A 195 42.04 8.03 -3.18
CA MET A 195 42.54 7.14 -2.14
C MET A 195 43.86 7.64 -1.58
N LEU A 196 43.99 7.65 -0.26
CA LEU A 196 45.26 7.84 0.44
C LEU A 196 45.90 6.48 0.67
N ILE A 197 47.15 6.32 0.25
CA ILE A 197 47.89 5.06 0.31
C ILE A 197 49.18 5.27 1.10
N SER A 198 49.51 4.30 1.96
CA SER A 198 50.81 4.21 2.62
C SER A 198 51.30 2.77 2.55
N ARG A 199 52.51 2.57 2.03
CA ARG A 199 53.15 1.24 1.87
C ARG A 199 52.27 0.20 1.17
N GLY A 200 51.49 0.65 0.18
CA GLY A 200 50.61 -0.19 -0.63
C GLY A 200 49.20 -0.40 -0.07
N GLU A 201 48.94 -0.02 1.18
CA GLU A 201 47.63 -0.15 1.83
C GLU A 201 46.80 1.12 1.68
N VAL A 202 45.51 0.96 1.36
CA VAL A 202 44.56 2.09 1.31
C VAL A 202 44.18 2.49 2.73
N LEU A 203 44.49 3.72 3.11
CA LEU A 203 44.20 4.28 4.42
C LEU A 203 42.79 4.88 4.50
N LYS A 204 42.40 5.62 3.46
CA LYS A 204 41.11 6.30 3.38
C LYS A 204 40.74 6.58 1.93
N SER A 205 39.45 6.62 1.64
CA SER A 205 38.90 7.00 0.35
C SER A 205 37.96 8.20 0.48
N TYR A 206 37.92 9.05 -0.54
CA TYR A 206 37.06 10.23 -0.62
C TYR A 206 36.34 10.23 -1.96
N LYS A 207 35.06 10.65 -1.94
CA LYS A 207 34.36 11.03 -3.17
C LYS A 207 34.91 12.37 -3.65
N ILE A 208 35.00 12.54 -4.97
CA ILE A 208 35.56 13.74 -5.58
C ILE A 208 34.67 14.28 -6.69
N ALA A 209 34.76 15.58 -6.92
CA ALA A 209 34.31 16.21 -8.16
C ALA A 209 35.52 16.57 -9.02
N LEU A 210 35.39 16.37 -10.33
CA LEU A 210 36.46 16.58 -11.30
C LEU A 210 36.19 17.82 -12.16
N GLY A 211 37.04 18.01 -13.17
CA GLY A 211 36.78 18.95 -14.24
C GLY A 211 35.48 18.60 -14.99
N GLY A 212 34.70 19.62 -15.38
CA GLY A 212 33.42 19.42 -16.08
C GLY A 212 33.48 18.68 -17.42
N ASN A 213 34.68 18.35 -17.90
CA ASN A 213 34.91 17.42 -19.01
C ASN A 213 35.89 16.32 -18.54
N PRO A 214 35.47 15.35 -17.72
CA PRO A 214 36.40 14.46 -17.03
C PRO A 214 36.99 13.37 -17.93
N ILE A 215 36.58 13.21 -19.19
CA ILE A 215 37.00 12.08 -20.02
C ILE A 215 38.34 12.34 -20.72
N GLY A 216 39.30 11.44 -20.50
CA GLY A 216 40.64 11.51 -21.05
C GLY A 216 41.54 12.55 -20.37
N PRO A 217 42.83 12.59 -20.73
CA PRO A 217 43.78 13.49 -20.10
C PRO A 217 43.52 14.94 -20.51
N LYS A 218 43.97 15.87 -19.67
CA LYS A 218 44.06 17.29 -20.01
C LYS A 218 45.02 17.52 -21.18
N GLU A 219 44.61 18.36 -22.13
CA GLU A 219 45.34 18.62 -23.38
C GLU A 219 45.64 20.10 -23.57
N ARG A 220 44.76 20.99 -23.09
CA ARG A 220 44.94 22.44 -23.23
C ARG A 220 44.32 23.25 -22.09
N GLN A 221 44.76 24.49 -21.93
CA GLN A 221 44.11 25.44 -21.05
C GLN A 221 42.64 25.64 -21.46
N GLY A 222 41.73 25.56 -20.49
CA GLY A 222 40.29 25.77 -20.71
C GLY A 222 39.48 24.57 -21.21
N ASP A 223 40.08 23.38 -21.39
CA ASP A 223 39.35 22.16 -21.80
C ASP A 223 38.49 21.52 -20.70
N ASN A 224 38.56 22.05 -19.47
CA ASN A 224 37.90 21.56 -18.25
C ASN A 224 38.18 20.09 -17.93
N LYS A 225 39.30 19.54 -18.39
CA LYS A 225 39.71 18.17 -18.07
C LYS A 225 40.61 18.13 -16.85
N THR A 226 40.40 17.13 -15.99
CA THR A 226 41.39 16.75 -14.97
C THR A 226 42.48 15.90 -15.64
N PRO A 227 43.77 16.20 -15.41
CA PRO A 227 44.87 15.49 -16.05
C PRO A 227 44.92 13.99 -15.70
N GLU A 228 45.63 13.20 -16.49
CA GLU A 228 45.91 11.78 -16.21
C GLU A 228 47.41 11.53 -16.33
N GLY A 229 47.99 10.89 -15.32
CA GLY A 229 49.44 10.73 -15.21
C GLY A 229 49.92 10.68 -13.77
N THR A 230 51.22 10.84 -13.59
CA THR A 230 51.87 10.88 -12.28
C THR A 230 52.43 12.27 -12.04
N TYR A 231 52.13 12.81 -10.85
CA TYR A 231 52.50 14.13 -10.36
C TYR A 231 53.00 14.01 -8.92
N VAL A 232 53.42 15.12 -8.32
CA VAL A 232 53.68 15.23 -6.89
C VAL A 232 52.98 16.43 -6.29
N ILE A 233 52.66 16.38 -5.00
CA ILE A 233 52.29 17.59 -4.25
C ILE A 233 53.54 18.45 -4.10
N ASP A 234 53.55 19.66 -4.65
CA ASP A 234 54.70 20.58 -4.63
C ASP A 234 54.36 21.94 -3.99
N GLY A 235 53.09 22.22 -3.73
CA GLY A 235 52.64 23.48 -3.14
C GLY A 235 51.40 23.33 -2.25
N ARG A 236 51.23 24.27 -1.32
CA ARG A 236 50.11 24.29 -0.36
C ARG A 236 49.64 25.71 -0.16
N ASN A 237 48.32 25.92 -0.20
CA ASN A 237 47.73 27.21 0.05
C ASN A 237 46.58 27.11 1.07
N THR A 238 46.82 27.67 2.25
CA THR A 238 45.86 27.74 3.36
C THR A 238 44.97 28.99 3.32
N ASP A 239 45.30 29.99 2.50
CA ASP A 239 44.51 31.20 2.27
C ASP A 239 43.95 31.18 0.83
N SER A 240 43.28 30.08 0.52
CA SER A 240 42.73 29.83 -0.81
C SER A 240 41.28 30.34 -0.90
N ARG A 241 40.83 30.65 -2.11
CA ARG A 241 39.40 30.94 -2.40
C ARG A 241 38.48 29.72 -2.20
N PHE A 242 39.12 28.58 -2.01
CA PHE A 242 38.57 27.30 -1.56
C PHE A 242 39.22 26.97 -0.23
N HIS A 243 38.50 26.32 0.69
CA HIS A 243 38.91 26.11 2.09
C HIS A 243 40.42 25.88 2.29
N LEU A 244 40.96 24.81 1.70
CA LEU A 244 42.39 24.55 1.54
C LEU A 244 42.67 24.07 0.12
N SER A 245 43.90 24.22 -0.35
CA SER A 245 44.32 23.63 -1.63
C SER A 245 45.77 23.15 -1.63
N LEU A 246 46.01 22.04 -2.34
CA LEU A 246 47.31 21.42 -2.57
C LEU A 246 47.60 21.48 -4.08
N HIS A 247 48.68 22.13 -4.47
CA HIS A 247 49.13 22.16 -5.86
C HIS A 247 49.78 20.82 -6.23
N ILE A 248 49.47 20.32 -7.42
CA ILE A 248 50.17 19.17 -8.01
C ILE A 248 51.06 19.66 -9.14
N SER A 249 52.16 18.95 -9.39
CA SER A 249 53.17 19.28 -10.39
C SER A 249 52.74 19.11 -11.86
N TYR A 250 51.50 19.42 -12.20
CA TYR A 250 51.00 19.52 -13.58
C TYR A 250 51.38 20.90 -14.17
N PRO A 251 51.81 20.98 -15.44
CA PRO A 251 52.01 19.88 -16.38
C PRO A 251 53.35 19.14 -16.18
N ASN A 252 53.34 17.82 -16.36
CA ASN A 252 54.58 17.04 -16.42
C ASN A 252 55.16 17.02 -17.85
N GLU A 253 56.29 16.35 -18.04
CA GLU A 253 56.98 16.30 -19.34
C GLU A 253 56.11 15.72 -20.48
N ARG A 254 55.29 14.71 -20.20
CA ARG A 254 54.36 14.11 -21.18
C ARG A 254 53.24 15.07 -21.55
N ASP A 255 52.70 15.80 -20.57
CA ASP A 255 51.66 16.81 -20.80
C ASP A 255 52.20 17.98 -21.64
N ASN A 256 53.41 18.44 -21.33
CA ASN A 256 54.10 19.48 -22.09
C ASN A 256 54.37 19.04 -23.54
N HIS A 257 54.80 17.79 -23.75
CA HIS A 257 55.01 17.24 -25.09
C HIS A 257 53.70 17.22 -25.88
N ARG A 258 52.62 16.67 -25.29
CA ARG A 258 51.30 16.60 -25.92
C ARG A 258 50.78 17.99 -26.31
N ALA A 259 50.89 18.97 -25.41
CA ALA A 259 50.44 20.33 -25.69
C ALA A 259 51.29 21.00 -26.79
N LYS A 260 52.60 20.73 -26.83
CA LYS A 260 53.50 21.22 -27.88
C LYS A 260 53.15 20.65 -29.26
N GLU A 261 52.87 19.35 -29.36
CA GLU A 261 52.43 18.71 -30.61
C GLU A 261 51.12 19.30 -31.13
N LEU A 262 50.22 19.70 -30.22
CA LEU A 262 48.96 20.35 -30.55
C LEU A 262 49.07 21.86 -30.79
N GLY A 263 50.23 22.48 -30.55
CA GLY A 263 50.43 23.92 -30.68
C GLY A 263 49.63 24.76 -29.68
N VAL A 264 49.35 24.22 -28.49
CA VAL A 264 48.52 24.85 -27.45
C VAL A 264 49.26 24.99 -26.12
N SER A 265 48.77 25.86 -25.24
CA SER A 265 49.23 25.90 -23.84
C SER A 265 48.58 24.77 -23.04
N PRO A 266 49.33 23.96 -22.26
CA PRO A 266 48.75 22.94 -21.36
C PRO A 266 47.97 23.56 -20.19
N GLY A 267 48.18 24.85 -19.90
CA GLY A 267 47.74 25.50 -18.67
C GLY A 267 48.59 25.09 -17.46
N GLY A 268 48.01 25.21 -16.26
CA GLY A 268 48.65 24.92 -14.98
C GLY A 268 47.63 24.97 -13.84
N ASP A 269 48.10 25.20 -12.61
CA ASP A 269 47.29 25.41 -11.40
C ASP A 269 46.24 24.31 -11.15
N ILE A 270 46.64 23.05 -11.33
CA ILE A 270 45.80 21.92 -10.96
C ILE A 270 46.00 21.67 -9.47
N MET A 271 44.89 21.71 -8.73
CA MET A 271 44.90 21.58 -7.28
C MET A 271 44.01 20.41 -6.85
N ILE A 272 44.33 19.83 -5.70
CA ILE A 272 43.36 19.12 -4.86
C ILE A 272 42.85 20.14 -3.83
N HIS A 273 41.56 20.41 -3.76
CA HIS A 273 41.03 21.47 -2.90
C HIS A 273 39.69 21.13 -2.23
N GLY A 274 39.36 21.87 -1.18
CA GLY A 274 38.04 21.81 -0.52
C GLY A 274 36.94 22.51 -1.32
N ILE A 275 35.82 22.79 -0.67
CA ILE A 275 34.70 23.51 -1.28
C ILE A 275 35.04 25.01 -1.35
N LYS A 276 34.41 25.72 -2.29
CA LYS A 276 34.54 27.17 -2.42
C LYS A 276 34.05 27.86 -1.15
N ASN A 277 34.78 28.87 -0.69
CA ASN A 277 34.42 29.61 0.52
C ASN A 277 32.99 30.18 0.41
N GLY A 278 32.19 30.02 1.46
CA GLY A 278 30.76 30.38 1.49
C GLY A 278 29.80 29.29 0.98
N PHE A 279 30.31 28.16 0.49
CA PHE A 279 29.51 27.02 0.01
C PHE A 279 29.78 25.72 0.78
N SER A 280 30.50 25.76 1.90
CA SER A 280 30.83 24.57 2.71
C SER A 280 29.59 23.76 3.13
N TRP A 281 28.43 24.41 3.28
CA TRP A 281 27.15 23.77 3.61
C TRP A 281 26.69 22.69 2.60
N VAL A 282 27.22 22.72 1.38
CA VAL A 282 26.92 21.71 0.35
C VAL A 282 27.49 20.34 0.75
N GLY A 283 28.60 20.30 1.50
CA GLY A 283 29.19 19.06 2.00
C GLY A 283 29.32 17.98 0.92
N ASP A 284 29.00 16.73 1.23
CA ASP A 284 29.13 15.58 0.32
C ASP A 284 28.35 15.71 -1.00
N THR A 285 27.27 16.50 -1.04
CA THR A 285 26.47 16.70 -2.26
C THR A 285 27.22 17.46 -3.36
N HIS A 286 28.40 18.03 -3.05
CA HIS A 286 29.25 18.70 -4.05
C HIS A 286 29.72 17.73 -5.16
N THR A 287 29.72 16.43 -4.87
CA THR A 287 30.19 15.36 -5.75
C THR A 287 29.13 14.85 -6.73
N GLU A 288 27.90 15.36 -6.67
CA GLU A 288 26.82 14.95 -7.58
C GLU A 288 27.06 15.41 -9.03
N VAL A 289 27.89 16.45 -9.22
CA VAL A 289 28.23 17.02 -10.53
C VAL A 289 29.72 17.33 -10.59
N ASP A 290 30.37 17.09 -11.73
CA ASP A 290 31.74 17.54 -11.99
C ASP A 290 31.73 19.03 -12.39
N TRP A 291 32.30 19.89 -11.55
CA TRP A 291 32.16 21.34 -11.67
C TRP A 291 33.47 22.12 -11.75
N THR A 292 34.61 21.46 -11.55
CA THR A 292 35.90 22.16 -11.56
C THR A 292 36.33 22.48 -13.01
N LYS A 293 37.42 23.23 -13.15
CA LYS A 293 38.06 23.48 -14.46
C LYS A 293 39.24 22.55 -14.76
N GLY A 294 39.38 21.48 -13.96
CA GLY A 294 40.46 20.49 -14.05
C GLY A 294 41.05 20.09 -12.70
N CYS A 295 40.78 20.86 -11.64
CA CYS A 295 41.12 20.50 -10.27
C CYS A 295 40.33 19.27 -9.78
N VAL A 296 40.72 18.76 -8.61
CA VAL A 296 40.03 17.68 -7.90
C VAL A 296 39.48 18.24 -6.60
N ALA A 297 38.15 18.29 -6.49
CA ALA A 297 37.49 18.81 -5.30
C ALA A 297 37.11 17.67 -4.34
N VAL A 298 37.34 17.90 -3.05
CA VAL A 298 36.86 17.10 -1.91
C VAL A 298 36.06 18.01 -0.97
N THR A 299 35.47 17.45 0.09
CA THR A 299 34.89 18.26 1.17
C THR A 299 35.96 19.05 1.93
N ASP A 300 35.54 20.03 2.73
CA ASP A 300 36.45 20.83 3.56
C ASP A 300 37.15 19.96 4.60
N GLU A 301 36.42 19.05 5.24
CA GLU A 301 36.96 18.06 6.15
C GLU A 301 37.94 17.13 5.43
N GLY A 302 37.59 16.71 4.21
CA GLY A 302 38.44 15.85 3.39
C GLY A 302 39.78 16.50 3.06
N ILE A 303 39.79 17.75 2.60
CA ILE A 303 41.05 18.43 2.26
C ILE A 303 41.91 18.71 3.50
N GLU A 304 41.30 18.98 4.65
CA GLU A 304 42.04 19.13 5.91
C GLU A 304 42.76 17.85 6.30
N GLU A 305 42.08 16.70 6.21
CA GLU A 305 42.69 15.41 6.49
C GLU A 305 43.82 15.10 5.52
N ILE A 306 43.59 15.22 4.21
CA ILE A 306 44.60 14.99 3.17
C ILE A 306 45.82 15.89 3.41
N SER A 307 45.58 17.18 3.66
CA SER A 307 46.63 18.16 3.93
C SER A 307 47.51 17.78 5.13
N LYS A 308 46.92 17.26 6.22
CA LYS A 308 47.65 16.85 7.42
C LYS A 308 48.60 15.67 7.18
N VAL A 309 48.29 14.80 6.22
CA VAL A 309 48.91 13.46 6.15
C VAL A 309 49.72 13.19 4.88
N ALA A 310 49.53 13.99 3.83
CA ALA A 310 50.20 13.86 2.53
C ALA A 310 51.24 14.98 2.31
N PRO A 311 52.48 14.87 2.82
CA PRO A 311 53.50 15.93 2.73
C PRO A 311 53.86 16.31 1.28
N ASN A 312 54.55 17.44 1.10
CA ASN A 312 55.12 17.77 -0.22
C ASN A 312 56.08 16.65 -0.66
N GLY A 313 56.04 16.30 -1.94
CA GLY A 313 56.70 15.13 -2.52
C GLY A 313 55.83 13.87 -2.57
N THR A 314 54.65 13.85 -1.93
CA THR A 314 53.69 12.74 -2.06
C THR A 314 53.31 12.55 -3.53
N ILE A 315 53.37 11.31 -4.02
CA ILE A 315 53.01 10.97 -5.40
C ILE A 315 51.51 11.12 -5.58
N VAL A 316 51.07 11.80 -6.64
CA VAL A 316 49.66 11.86 -7.06
C VAL A 316 49.54 11.15 -8.40
N GLU A 317 48.89 10.00 -8.40
CA GLU A 317 48.61 9.22 -9.60
C GLU A 317 47.14 9.41 -9.99
N ILE A 318 46.89 9.87 -11.21
CA ILE A 318 45.54 10.09 -11.74
C ILE A 318 45.30 9.17 -12.93
N ARG A 319 44.29 8.31 -12.79
CA ARG A 319 43.91 7.27 -13.77
C ARG A 319 42.50 7.52 -14.33
N PRO A 320 42.18 6.95 -15.51
CA PRO A 320 40.88 7.09 -16.17
C PRO A 320 39.65 6.75 -15.34
#